data_AF-Q8GUX0-F1
#
_entry.id   AF-Q8GUX0-F1
#
_cell.length_a   1.000
_cell.length_b   1.000
_cell.length_c   1.000
_cell.angle_alpha   90.00
_cell.angle_beta   90.00
_cell.angle_gamma   90.00
#
_symmetry.space_group_name_H-M   'P 1'
#
loop_
_entity.id
_entity.type
_entity.pdbx_description
1 polymer ?
#
loop_
_entity_poly.entity_id
_entity_poly.type
_entity_poly.pdbx_seq_one_letter_code
_entity_poly.pdbx_strand_id
1 'polypeptide(L)' 'LRPDIKRGNISPDEEELIIRLHRLLGNRWSLIAGR' A
#
# COMPACT_ATOMS: atom_id res chain seq x y z
N LEU A 1 16.73 -11.89 -0.10
CA LEU A 1 15.66 -10.94 0.26
C LEU A 1 15.63 -9.84 -0.81
N ARG A 2 14.47 -9.43 -1.33
CA ARG A 2 14.41 -8.34 -2.34
C ARG A 2 14.84 -7.00 -1.71
N PRO A 3 15.82 -6.29 -2.29
CA PRO A 3 16.36 -5.05 -1.73
C PRO A 3 15.40 -3.86 -1.88
N ASP A 4 14.53 -3.87 -2.90
CA ASP A 4 13.63 -2.74 -3.22
C ASP A 4 12.35 -2.69 -2.37
N ILE A 5 12.19 -3.63 -1.44
CA ILE A 5 11.05 -3.63 -0.52
C ILE A 5 11.38 -2.68 0.63
N LYS A 6 10.60 -1.61 0.78
CA LYS A 6 10.68 -0.70 1.93
C LYS A 6 10.39 -1.48 3.21
N ARG A 7 11.37 -1.53 4.12
CA ARG A 7 11.31 -2.20 5.42
C ARG A 7 11.39 -1.12 6.50
N GLY A 8 10.25 -0.51 6.80
CA GLY A 8 10.12 0.56 7.78
C GLY A 8 8.64 0.83 8.07
N ASN A 9 8.37 1.79 8.94
CA ASN A 9 7.00 2.21 9.23
C ASN A 9 6.34 2.81 7.97
N ILE A 10 5.04 2.55 7.84
CA ILE A 10 4.16 3.21 6.89
C ILE A 10 3.99 4.66 7.37
N SER A 11 4.20 5.63 6.49
CA SER A 11 3.95 7.04 6.82
C SER A 11 2.43 7.30 6.89
N PRO A 12 1.99 8.36 7.59
CA PRO A 12 0.57 8.72 7.64
C PRO A 12 -0.06 8.90 6.25
N ASP A 13 0.68 9.48 5.30
CA ASP A 13 0.22 9.63 3.90
C ASP A 13 0.08 8.27 3.18
N GLU A 14 1.02 7.33 3.42
CA GLU A 14 0.94 5.98 2.87
C GLU A 14 -0.29 5.25 3.44
N GLU A 15 -0.59 5.44 4.73
CA GLU A 15 -1.79 4.87 5.38
C GLU A 15 -3.09 5.45 4.81
N GLU A 16 -3.19 6.77 4.65
CA GLU A 16 -4.35 7.42 4.03
C GLU A 16 -4.57 6.91 2.60
N LEU A 17 -3.48 6.80 1.82
CA LEU A 17 -3.53 6.29 0.46
C LEU A 17 -4.02 4.83 0.43
N ILE A 18 -3.50 3.97 1.31
CA ILE A 18 -3.94 2.58 1.44
C ILE A 18 -5.44 2.52 1.74
N ILE A 19 -5.93 3.32 2.70
CA ILE A 19 -7.36 3.36 3.06
C ILE A 19 -8.21 3.82 1.87
N ARG A 20 -7.79 4.88 1.17
CA ARG A 20 -8.52 5.39 -0.01
C ARG A 20 -8.57 4.37 -1.14
N LEU A 21 -7.45 3.71 -1.42
CA LEU A 21 -7.36 2.66 -2.44
C LEU A 21 -8.20 1.44 -2.05
N HIS A 22 -8.17 1.02 -0.79
CA HIS A 22 -9.00 -0.08 -0.31
C HIS A 22 -10.50 0.26 -0.37
N ARG A 23 -10.91 1.49 -0.07
CA ARG A 23 -12.31 1.92 -0.26
C ARG A 23 -12.75 1.85 -1.73
N LEU A 24 -11.87 2.20 -2.67
CA LEU A 24 -12.17 2.21 -4.09
C LEU A 24 -12.06 0.83 -4.75
N LEU A 25 -11.10 0.01 -4.30
CA LEU A 25 -10.74 -1.26 -4.92
C LEU A 25 -11.16 -2.50 -4.11
N GLY A 26 -11.60 -2.34 -2.87
CA GLY A 26 -11.85 -3.47 -1.96
C GLY A 26 -10.59 -4.29 -1.68
N ASN A 27 -10.77 -5.59 -1.43
CA ASN A 27 -9.71 -6.51 -1.01
C ASN A 27 -8.78 -6.96 -2.18
N ARG A 28 -8.37 -6.03 -3.05
CA ARG A 28 -7.52 -6.28 -4.24
C ARG A 28 -6.07 -5.85 -3.99
N TRP A 29 -5.42 -6.41 -2.96
CA TRP A 29 -4.09 -6.00 -2.51
C TRP A 29 -2.99 -6.07 -3.57
N SER A 30 -3.00 -7.06 -4.46
CA SER A 30 -2.00 -7.14 -5.54
C SER A 30 -2.07 -5.96 -6.51
N LEU A 31 -3.27 -5.39 -6.70
CA LEU A 31 -3.45 -4.19 -7.54
C LEU A 31 -3.05 -2.92 -6.78
N ILE A 32 -3.39 -2.83 -5.49
CA ILE A 32 -3.02 -1.71 -4.62
C ILE A 32 -1.50 -1.61 -4.50
N ALA A 33 -0.82 -2.73 -4.29
CA ALA A 33 0.64 -2.80 -4.12
C ALA A 33 1.43 -2.60 -5.43
N GLY A 34 0.77 -2.65 -6.59
CA GLY A 34 1.40 -2.40 -7.89
C GLY A 34 1.35 -0.93 -8.34
N ARG A 35 0.77 -0.05 -7.53
CA ARG A 35 0.61 1.38 -7.83
C ARG A 35 1.67 2.21 -7.12
#